data_AF-A0A268BMG1-F1
#
_entry.id   AF-A0A268BMG1-F1
#
_cell.length_a   1.000
_cell.length_b   1.000
_cell.length_c   1.000
_cell.angle_alpha   90.00
_cell.angle_beta   90.00
_cell.angle_gamma   90.00
#
_symmetry.space_group_name_H-M   'P 1'
#
loop_
_entity.id
_entity.type
_entity.pdbx_description
1 polymer ?
#
loop_
_entity_poly.entity_id
_entity_poly.type
_entity_poly.pdbx_seq_one_letter_code
_entity_poly.pdbx_strand_id
1 'polypeptide(L)' 'MEQITFVSAMLMLGITFVLTTAAILSNGLKVLFDLTSNYMRAAVFCFAIYVICFSAYLIIAN' A
#
# COMPACT_ATOMS: atom_id res chain seq x y z
N MET A 1 -5.77 -19.63 7.42
CA MET A 1 -6.51 -18.39 7.05
C MET A 1 -5.73 -17.18 7.52
N GLU A 2 -5.48 -17.07 8.82
CA GLU A 2 -4.69 -15.98 9.44
C GLU A 2 -3.35 -15.66 8.72
N GLN A 3 -2.46 -16.65 8.55
CA GLN A 3 -1.16 -16.42 7.88
C GLN A 3 -1.29 -15.91 6.44
N ILE A 4 -2.31 -16.35 5.70
CA ILE A 4 -2.52 -15.91 4.31
C ILE A 4 -2.94 -14.44 4.30
N THR A 5 -3.82 -14.04 5.22
CA THR A 5 -4.26 -12.64 5.39
C THR A 5 -3.12 -11.73 5.83
N PHE A 6 -2.23 -12.22 6.70
CA PHE A 6 -1.04 -11.48 7.12
C PHE A 6 -0.06 -11.26 5.95
N VAL A 7 0.28 -12.32 5.21
CA VAL A 7 1.21 -12.25 4.08
C VAL A 7 0.66 -11.36 2.97
N SER A 8 -0.64 -11.43 2.68
CA SER A 8 -1.26 -10.57 1.66
C SER A 8 -1.27 -9.10 2.06
N ALA A 9 -1.53 -8.79 3.34
CA ALA A 9 -1.40 -7.43 3.86
C ALA A 9 0.04 -6.91 3.70
N MET A 10 1.04 -7.68 4.14
CA MET A 10 2.44 -7.27 4.04
C MET A 10 2.89 -7.08 2.58
N LEU A 11 2.38 -7.90 1.66
CA LEU A 11 2.66 -7.76 0.24
C LEU A 11 2.09 -6.44 -0.33
N MET A 12 0.87 -6.05 0.05
CA MET A 12 0.27 -4.77 -0.36
C MET A 12 1.02 -3.56 0.22
N LEU A 13 1.50 -3.68 1.46
CA LEU A 13 2.38 -2.66 2.05
C LEU A 13 3.70 -2.55 1.27
N GLY A 14 4.32 -3.67 0.93
CA GLY A 14 5.54 -3.71 0.11
C GLY A 14 5.34 -3.05 -1.26
N ILE A 15 4.25 -3.37 -1.97
CA ILE A 15 3.90 -2.75 -3.26
C ILE A 15 3.73 -1.23 -3.10
N THR A 16 3.06 -0.79 -2.04
CA THR A 16 2.88 0.63 -1.73
C THR A 16 4.23 1.34 -1.68
N PHE A 17 5.19 0.81 -0.91
CA PHE A 17 6.53 1.38 -0.80
C PHE A 17 7.27 1.44 -2.14
N VAL A 18 7.19 0.37 -2.94
CA VAL A 18 7.82 0.33 -4.27
C VAL A 18 7.23 1.40 -5.18
N LEU A 19 5.90 1.52 -5.22
CA LEU A 19 5.21 2.52 -6.05
C LEU A 19 5.53 3.94 -5.61
N THR A 20 5.53 4.22 -4.32
CA THR A 20 5.88 5.54 -3.78
C THR A 20 7.34 5.88 -4.08
N THR A 21 8.26 4.93 -3.92
CA THR A 21 9.69 5.14 -4.25
C THR A 21 9.89 5.39 -5.74
N ALA A 22 9.25 4.60 -6.60
CA ALA A 22 9.27 4.79 -8.04
C ALA A 22 8.70 6.15 -8.47
N ALA A 23 7.63 6.60 -7.79
CA ALA A 23 7.04 7.91 -8.01
C ALA A 23 8.04 9.03 -7.67
N ILE A 24 8.66 8.96 -6.48
CA ILE A 24 9.66 9.95 -6.03
C ILE A 24 10.84 9.98 -6.99
N LEU A 25 11.36 8.82 -7.41
CA LEU A 25 12.48 8.74 -8.35
C LEU A 25 12.15 9.35 -9.72
N SER A 26 10.90 9.22 -10.16
CA SER A 26 10.47 9.69 -11.49
C SER A 26 10.11 11.18 -11.52
N ASN A 27 9.52 11.71 -10.44
CA ASN A 27 8.92 13.05 -10.43
C ASN A 27 9.40 13.95 -9.27
N GLY A 28 10.33 13.46 -8.44
CA GLY A 28 10.80 14.12 -7.23
C GLY A 28 9.79 14.03 -6.07
N LEU A 29 10.14 14.60 -4.92
CA LEU A 29 9.28 14.57 -3.72
C LEU A 29 7.92 15.27 -3.91
N LYS A 30 7.80 16.22 -4.84
CA LYS A 30 6.54 16.95 -5.09
C LYS A 30 5.37 16.01 -5.42
N VAL A 31 5.67 14.85 -6.01
CA VAL A 31 4.64 13.89 -6.41
C VAL A 31 3.91 13.31 -5.21
N LEU A 32 4.52 13.27 -4.01
CA LEU A 32 3.92 12.69 -2.81
C LEU A 32 2.61 13.34 -2.39
N PHE A 33 2.44 14.61 -2.75
CA PHE A 33 1.22 15.38 -2.47
C PHE A 33 0.31 15.51 -3.71
N ASP A 34 0.72 14.92 -4.83
CA ASP A 34 -0.02 14.98 -6.09
C ASP A 34 -0.79 13.68 -6.33
N LEU A 35 -2.04 13.65 -5.87
CA LEU A 35 -2.96 12.54 -6.10
C LEU A 35 -3.44 12.43 -7.57
N THR A 36 -3.13 13.40 -8.43
CA THR A 36 -3.43 13.26 -9.87
C THR A 36 -2.43 12.34 -10.57
N SER A 37 -1.26 12.12 -9.97
CA SER A 37 -0.28 11.15 -10.44
C SER A 37 -0.83 9.73 -10.36
N ASN A 38 -0.79 9.02 -11.49
CA ASN A 38 -1.19 7.61 -11.56
C ASN A 38 -0.43 6.73 -10.55
N TYR A 39 0.86 7.02 -10.30
CA TYR A 39 1.68 6.27 -9.35
C TYR A 39 1.19 6.46 -7.91
N MET A 40 0.90 7.69 -7.51
CA MET A 40 0.41 7.96 -6.16
C MET A 40 -1.00 7.44 -5.95
N ARG A 41 -1.87 7.55 -6.96
CA ARG A 41 -3.21 6.96 -6.89
C ARG A 41 -3.15 5.44 -6.70
N ALA A 42 -2.26 4.75 -7.41
CA ALA A 42 -2.03 3.32 -7.23
C ALA A 42 -1.45 3.00 -5.85
N ALA A 43 -0.47 3.77 -5.37
CA ALA A 43 0.13 3.58 -4.05
C ALA A 43 -0.90 3.76 -2.92
N VAL A 44 -1.73 4.81 -2.98
CA VAL A 44 -2.81 5.05 -2.01
C VAL A 44 -3.85 3.91 -2.04
N PHE A 45 -4.18 3.39 -3.23
CA PHE A 45 -5.10 2.27 -3.35
C PHE A 45 -4.52 0.98 -2.73
N CYS A 46 -3.26 0.64 -3.02
CA CYS A 46 -2.58 -0.49 -2.41
C CYS A 46 -2.49 -0.34 -0.88
N PHE A 47 -2.23 0.87 -0.38
CA PHE A 47 -2.21 1.15 1.05
C PHE A 47 -3.58 0.95 1.69
N ALA A 48 -4.66 1.38 1.03
CA ALA A 48 -6.02 1.15 1.51
C ALA A 48 -6.33 -0.35 1.61
N ILE A 49 -5.93 -1.14 0.61
CA ILE A 49 -6.09 -2.62 0.66
C ILE A 49 -5.28 -3.20 1.81
N TYR A 50 -4.04 -2.75 2.03
CA TYR A 50 -3.24 -3.15 3.19
C TYR A 50 -4.00 -2.90 4.50
N VAL A 51 -4.56 -1.71 4.70
CA VAL A 51 -5.31 -1.37 5.92
C VAL A 51 -6.51 -2.30 6.11
N ILE A 52 -7.26 -2.58 5.05
CA ILE A 52 -8.42 -3.48 5.11
C ILE A 52 -7.98 -4.92 5.46
N CYS A 53 -6.99 -5.45 4.74
CA CYS A 53 -6.49 -6.81 4.98
C CYS A 53 -5.88 -6.95 6.37
N PHE A 54 -5.12 -5.96 6.83
CA PHE A 54 -4.51 -5.99 8.16
C PHE A 54 -5.57 -5.87 9.27
N SER A 55 -6.60 -5.04 9.08
CA SER A 55 -7.73 -4.95 10.01
C SER A 55 -8.49 -6.28 10.08
N ALA A 56 -8.73 -6.93 8.94
CA ALA A 56 -9.36 -8.24 8.89
C ALA A 56 -8.49 -9.31 9.57
N TYR A 57 -7.17 -9.26 9.39
CA TYR A 57 -6.22 -10.13 10.11
C TYR A 57 -6.37 -9.96 11.63
N LEU A 58 -6.40 -8.73 12.15
CA LEU A 58 -6.55 -8.47 13.59
C LEU A 58 -7.85 -9.04 14.18
N ILE A 59 -8.94 -9.02 13.40
CA ILE A 59 -10.22 -9.60 13.81
C ILE A 59 -10.17 -11.14 13.80
N ILE A 60 -9.48 -11.74 12.82
CA ILE A 60 -9.36 -13.20 12.71
C ILE A 60 -8.39 -13.78 13.73
N ALA A 61 -7.34 -13.04 14.09
CA ALA A 61 -6.30 -13.47 15.01
C ALA A 61 -6.69 -13.36 16.51
N ASN A 62 -7.85 -12.74 16.80
CA ASN A 62 -8.38 -12.55 18.15
C ASN A 62 -9.66 -13.38 18.37
#